data_AF-A0A4P2R0G0-F1
#
_entry.id   AF-A0A4P2R0G0-F1
#
_cell.length_a   1.000
_cell.length_b   1.000
_cell.length_c   1.000
_cell.angle_alpha   90.00
_cell.angle_beta   90.00
_cell.angle_gamma   90.00
#
_symmetry.space_group_name_H-M   'P 1'
#
loop_
_entity.id
_entity.type
_entity.pdbx_description
1 polymer ?
#
loop_
_entity_poly.entity_id
_entity_poly.type
_entity_poly.pdbx_seq_one_letter_code
_entity_poly.pdbx_strand_id
1 'polypeptide(L)'
;MEAVLMQPKELPYWGVDLCPEDRPGVPREAPPHLLSWAHWIEPERQPVEGRVLRHPGLARPTPVFSTALPPRGASGVLRRLAYEVPDHKLPHWILLMIADRVDVLESLPLLFTHFKRRAVRAGKLRSAASRRVWSQRM
;
A
#
# COMPACT_ATOMS: atom_id res chain seq x y z
N MET A 1 -22.86 33.72 -20.93
CA MET A 1 -22.98 32.74 -19.84
C MET A 1 -23.75 33.43 -18.73
N GLU A 2 -25.07 33.24 -18.71
CA GLU A 2 -25.94 33.82 -17.67
C GLU A 2 -25.55 33.20 -16.33
N ALA A 3 -25.23 34.05 -15.35
CA ALA A 3 -25.00 33.60 -13.99
C ALA A 3 -26.37 33.18 -13.43
N VAL A 4 -26.59 31.87 -13.27
CA VAL A 4 -27.74 31.35 -12.55
C VAL A 4 -27.59 31.80 -11.09
N LEU A 5 -28.39 32.77 -10.68
CA LEU A 5 -28.47 33.24 -9.30
C LEU A 5 -29.19 32.17 -8.48
N MET A 6 -28.41 31.22 -7.99
CA MET A 6 -28.87 30.17 -7.08
C MET A 6 -29.18 30.79 -5.73
N GLN A 7 -30.36 30.52 -5.17
CA GLN A 7 -30.69 31.04 -3.84
C GLN A 7 -29.76 30.39 -2.81
N PRO A 8 -29.36 31.09 -1.73
CA PRO A 8 -28.49 30.52 -0.69
C PRO A 8 -29.01 29.18 -0.16
N LYS A 9 -30.34 29.01 -0.08
CA LYS A 9 -31.02 27.77 0.37
C LYS A 9 -30.83 26.56 -0.55
N GLU A 10 -30.44 26.78 -1.80
CA GLU A 10 -30.29 25.73 -2.81
C GLU A 10 -28.88 25.11 -2.77
N LEU A 11 -27.94 25.70 -2.00
CA LEU A 11 -26.59 25.16 -1.84
C LEU A 11 -26.63 23.82 -1.05
N PRO A 12 -25.84 22.81 -1.45
CA PRO A 12 -25.82 21.48 -0.81
C PRO A 12 -25.47 21.45 0.69
N TYR A 13 -25.00 22.56 1.27
CA TYR A 13 -24.57 22.67 2.67
C TYR A 13 -25.13 23.91 3.36
N TRP A 14 -26.16 24.53 2.78
CA TRP A 14 -26.84 25.66 3.40
C TRP A 14 -27.41 25.24 4.77
N GLY A 15 -26.96 25.91 5.82
CA GLY A 15 -27.49 25.73 7.17
C GLY A 15 -26.66 24.87 8.13
N VAL A 16 -25.42 24.52 7.79
CA VAL A 16 -24.50 23.83 8.74
C VAL A 16 -24.19 24.67 9.99
N ASP A 17 -24.11 25.99 9.83
CA ASP A 17 -23.80 26.93 10.92
C ASP A 17 -25.04 27.38 11.72
N LEU A 18 -26.25 26.94 11.33
CA LEU A 18 -27.47 27.27 12.07
C LEU A 18 -27.43 26.68 13.49
N CYS A 19 -28.28 27.22 14.36
CA CYS A 19 -28.56 26.58 15.65
C CYS A 19 -28.94 25.11 15.39
N PRO A 20 -28.47 24.14 16.21
CA PRO A 20 -28.67 22.72 15.96
C PRO A 20 -30.09 22.33 15.60
N GLU A 21 -31.09 22.98 16.21
CA GLU A 21 -32.52 22.79 16.02
C GLU A 21 -33.00 23.15 14.61
N ASP A 22 -32.31 24.07 13.94
CA ASP A 22 -32.66 24.60 12.61
C ASP A 22 -31.81 23.98 11.48
N ARG A 23 -30.90 23.04 11.82
CA ARG A 23 -30.02 22.40 10.83
C ARG A 23 -30.78 21.39 9.99
N PRO A 24 -30.51 21.31 8.67
CA PRO A 24 -31.01 20.21 7.85
C PRO A 24 -30.57 18.86 8.44
N GLY A 25 -31.53 18.00 8.78
CA GLY A 25 -31.28 16.67 9.37
C GLY A 25 -31.31 16.60 10.89
N VAL A 26 -31.79 17.64 11.58
CA VAL A 26 -32.08 17.62 13.03
C VAL A 26 -33.59 17.85 13.27
N PRO A 27 -34.22 17.11 14.22
CA PRO A 27 -33.66 15.98 14.95
C PRO A 27 -33.36 14.82 14.00
N ARG A 28 -32.24 14.13 14.26
CA ARG A 28 -31.89 12.91 13.51
C ARG A 28 -33.04 11.91 13.63
N GLU A 29 -33.20 11.07 12.60
CA GLU A 29 -34.12 9.94 12.65
C GLU A 29 -33.97 9.19 13.98
N ALA A 30 -35.09 8.70 14.51
CA ALA A 30 -35.13 7.96 15.76
C ALA A 30 -34.02 6.88 15.77
N PRO A 31 -33.33 6.66 16.91
CA PRO A 31 -32.30 5.65 16.99
C PRO A 31 -32.86 4.32 16.45
N PRO A 32 -32.09 3.59 15.61
CA PRO A 32 -32.60 2.42 14.94
C PRO A 32 -33.19 1.48 15.99
N HIS A 33 -34.47 1.14 15.83
CA HIS A 33 -35.11 0.12 16.65
C HIS A 33 -34.42 -1.21 16.34
N LEU A 34 -33.48 -1.60 17.21
CA LEU A 34 -32.80 -2.90 17.10
C LEU A 34 -33.88 -3.98 17.23
N LEU A 35 -34.16 -4.68 16.14
CA LEU A 35 -35.05 -5.83 16.16
C LEU A 35 -34.43 -6.88 17.09
N SER A 36 -35.19 -7.34 18.09
CA SER A 36 -34.69 -8.29 19.10
C SER A 36 -34.18 -9.61 18.51
N TRP A 37 -34.62 -9.95 17.29
CA TRP A 37 -34.21 -11.13 16.55
C TRP A 37 -33.09 -10.88 15.52
N ALA A 38 -32.60 -9.65 15.37
CA ALA A 38 -31.49 -9.36 14.46
C ALA A 38 -30.17 -9.85 15.09
N HIS A 39 -29.88 -11.14 14.91
CA HIS A 39 -28.60 -11.74 15.23
C HIS A 39 -27.88 -12.08 13.93
N TRP A 40 -26.61 -11.70 13.81
CA TRP A 40 -25.76 -12.23 12.75
C TRP A 40 -25.07 -13.50 13.25
N ILE A 41 -24.96 -14.48 12.36
CA ILE A 41 -24.11 -15.64 12.60
C ILE A 41 -22.69 -15.18 12.28
N GLU A 42 -21.83 -15.08 13.29
CA GLU A 42 -20.41 -14.80 13.05
C GLU A 42 -19.83 -16.00 12.26
N PRO A 43 -19.25 -15.76 11.07
CA PRO A 43 -18.70 -16.85 10.27
C PRO A 43 -17.50 -17.48 10.97
N GLU A 44 -17.24 -18.76 10.65
CA GLU A 44 -16.04 -19.45 11.11
C GLU A 44 -14.79 -18.70 10.66
N ARG A 45 -13.81 -18.63 11.55
CA ARG A 45 -12.58 -17.86 11.34
C ARG A 45 -11.54 -18.76 10.70
N GLN A 46 -10.92 -18.27 9.64
CA GLN A 46 -9.78 -18.97 9.07
C GLN A 46 -8.60 -18.98 10.07
N PRO A 47 -7.80 -20.07 10.10
CA PRO A 47 -6.64 -20.16 10.98
C PRO A 47 -5.58 -19.10 10.63
N VAL A 48 -4.97 -18.50 11.65
CA VAL A 48 -3.94 -17.48 11.48
C VAL A 48 -2.57 -18.15 11.50
N GLU A 49 -2.02 -18.41 10.32
CA GLU A 49 -0.66 -18.95 10.16
C GLU A 49 0.34 -17.78 10.04
N GLY A 50 0.96 -17.39 11.16
CA GLY A 50 2.01 -16.36 11.19
C GLY A 50 1.52 -14.92 11.40
N ARG A 51 2.34 -13.93 11.04
CA ARG A 51 2.06 -12.50 11.27
C ARG A 51 1.20 -11.93 10.13
N VAL A 52 -0.08 -11.69 10.42
CA VAL A 52 -1.00 -10.97 9.51
C VAL A 52 -0.81 -9.47 9.67
N LEU A 53 -0.60 -8.78 8.55
CA LEU A 53 -0.56 -7.32 8.51
C LEU A 53 -1.99 -6.78 8.66
N ARG A 54 -2.23 -5.98 9.70
CA ARG A 54 -3.55 -5.42 10.01
C ARG A 54 -3.41 -4.01 10.56
N HIS A 55 -4.49 -3.24 10.47
CA HIS A 55 -4.58 -1.94 11.12
C HIS A 55 -4.33 -2.07 12.64
N PRO A 56 -3.49 -1.23 13.27
CA PRO A 56 -3.12 -1.34 14.69
C PRO A 56 -4.30 -1.31 15.67
N GLY A 57 -5.35 -0.55 15.34
CA GLY A 57 -6.56 -0.41 16.15
C GLY A 57 -7.59 -1.53 16.03
N LEU A 58 -7.35 -2.54 15.16
CA LEU A 58 -8.28 -3.66 15.04
C LEU A 58 -8.02 -4.66 16.17
N ALA A 59 -8.99 -4.94 17.03
CA ALA A 59 -8.84 -5.90 18.13
C ALA A 59 -8.52 -7.32 17.62
N ARG A 60 -9.21 -7.74 16.55
CA ARG A 60 -9.07 -9.06 15.91
C ARG A 60 -9.08 -8.92 14.38
N PRO A 61 -8.39 -9.79 13.63
CA PRO A 61 -8.48 -9.79 12.16
C PRO A 61 -9.89 -10.15 11.69
N THR A 62 -10.20 -9.83 10.43
CA THR A 62 -11.44 -10.26 9.77
C THR A 62 -11.50 -11.79 9.72
N PRO A 63 -12.69 -12.41 9.72
CA PRO A 63 -12.83 -13.87 9.68
C PRO A 63 -12.17 -14.52 8.46
N VAL A 64 -12.16 -13.81 7.32
CA VAL A 64 -11.49 -14.21 6.08
C VAL A 64 -10.55 -13.08 5.65
N PHE A 65 -9.33 -13.45 5.27
CA PHE A 65 -8.30 -12.55 4.73
C PHE A 65 -7.41 -13.30 3.72
N SER A 66 -6.79 -12.59 2.79
CA SER A 66 -5.90 -13.24 1.84
C SER A 66 -4.54 -13.59 2.47
N THR A 67 -4.05 -14.80 2.21
CA THR A 67 -2.70 -15.28 2.59
C THR A 67 -1.82 -15.59 1.38
N ALA A 68 -2.31 -15.32 0.16
CA ALA A 68 -1.68 -15.76 -1.08
C ALA A 68 -0.28 -15.16 -1.33
N LEU A 69 -0.04 -13.93 -0.84
CA LEU A 69 1.19 -13.18 -1.08
C LEU A 69 1.77 -12.68 0.26
N PRO A 70 2.46 -13.57 1.02
CA PRO A 70 3.08 -13.14 2.26
C PRO A 70 4.21 -12.14 1.97
N PRO A 71 4.37 -11.07 2.79
CA PRO A 71 5.41 -10.06 2.62
C PRO A 71 6.81 -10.67 2.80
N ARG A 72 7.60 -10.69 1.74
CA ARG A 72 8.96 -11.25 1.69
C ARG A 72 10.00 -10.17 1.36
N GLY A 73 11.28 -10.48 1.57
CA GLY A 73 12.38 -9.55 1.26
C GLY A 73 12.42 -8.30 2.17
N ALA A 74 13.19 -7.30 1.74
CA ALA A 74 13.26 -5.99 2.37
C ALA A 74 11.97 -5.19 2.14
N SER A 75 11.34 -5.33 0.97
CA SER A 75 10.01 -4.77 0.70
C SER A 75 8.98 -5.25 1.73
N GLY A 76 9.02 -6.53 2.11
CA GLY A 76 8.17 -7.09 3.16
C GLY A 76 8.46 -6.58 4.56
N VAL A 77 9.72 -6.24 4.88
CA VAL A 77 10.07 -5.58 6.15
C VAL A 77 9.47 -4.18 6.21
N LEU A 78 9.59 -3.42 5.12
CA LEU A 78 9.00 -2.08 5.03
C LEU A 78 7.48 -2.12 5.19
N ARG A 79 6.81 -3.10 4.59
CA ARG A 79 5.36 -3.32 4.80
C ARG A 79 5.05 -3.64 6.27
N ARG A 80 5.83 -4.50 6.93
CA ARG A 80 5.67 -4.77 8.38
C ARG A 80 5.78 -3.51 9.23
N LEU A 81 6.73 -2.62 8.92
CA LEU A 81 6.89 -1.34 9.61
C LEU A 81 5.75 -0.37 9.32
N ALA A 82 5.26 -0.33 8.07
CA ALA A 82 4.14 0.52 7.69
C ALA A 82 2.88 0.20 8.52
N TYR A 83 2.58 -1.10 8.70
CA TYR A 83 1.42 -1.54 9.48
C TYR A 83 1.58 -1.43 11.01
N GLU A 84 2.73 -0.96 11.51
CA GLU A 84 2.88 -0.54 12.91
C GLU A 84 2.44 0.93 13.10
N VAL A 85 2.37 1.71 12.02
CA VAL A 85 1.89 3.09 12.01
C VAL A 85 0.39 3.11 11.65
N PRO A 86 -0.44 3.90 12.37
CA PRO A 86 -1.86 4.05 12.02
C PRO A 86 -2.06 4.66 10.62
N ASP A 87 -3.03 4.13 9.87
CA ASP A 87 -3.27 4.47 8.46
C ASP A 87 -3.60 5.96 8.24
N HIS A 88 -4.11 6.66 9.25
CA HIS A 88 -4.38 8.11 9.17
C HIS A 88 -3.10 8.97 9.25
N LYS A 89 -1.94 8.37 9.51
CA LYS A 89 -0.65 9.08 9.58
C LYS A 89 0.09 8.96 8.26
N LEU A 90 0.66 10.07 7.80
CA LEU A 90 1.46 10.14 6.57
C LEU A 90 2.58 9.08 6.46
N PRO A 91 3.35 8.75 7.52
CA PRO A 91 4.43 7.78 7.41
C PRO A 91 3.98 6.38 6.98
N HIS A 92 2.75 5.97 7.31
CA HIS A 92 2.19 4.69 6.86
C HIS A 92 2.23 4.59 5.33
N TRP A 93 1.67 5.60 4.66
CA TRP A 93 1.61 5.66 3.20
C TRP A 93 2.98 5.83 2.56
N ILE A 94 3.85 6.65 3.14
CA ILE A 94 5.21 6.83 2.64
C ILE A 94 5.98 5.51 2.67
N LEU A 95 5.89 4.75 3.77
CA LEU A 95 6.55 3.44 3.89
C LEU A 95 6.02 2.44 2.87
N LEU A 96 4.71 2.40 2.62
CA LEU A 96 4.13 1.53 1.59
C LEU A 96 4.63 1.88 0.19
N MET A 97 4.66 3.17 -0.16
CA MET A 97 5.18 3.61 -1.47
C MET A 97 6.65 3.25 -1.64
N ILE A 98 7.48 3.41 -0.60
CA ILE A 98 8.90 2.99 -0.64
C ILE A 98 8.98 1.47 -0.78
N ALA A 99 8.16 0.71 -0.06
CA ALA A 99 8.13 -0.74 -0.15
C ALA A 99 7.84 -1.21 -1.58
N ASP A 100 6.89 -0.58 -2.28
CA ASP A 100 6.59 -0.91 -3.68
C ASP A 100 7.76 -0.63 -4.62
N ARG A 101 8.53 0.44 -4.38
CA ARG A 101 9.76 0.70 -5.16
C ARG A 101 10.83 -0.35 -4.90
N VAL A 102 11.01 -0.75 -3.64
CA VAL A 102 11.96 -1.80 -3.27
C VAL A 102 11.55 -3.15 -3.86
N ASP A 103 10.26 -3.49 -3.85
CA ASP A 103 9.73 -4.74 -4.40
C ASP A 103 10.02 -4.87 -5.91
N VAL A 104 9.82 -3.78 -6.66
CA VAL A 104 10.19 -3.74 -8.08
C VAL A 104 11.70 -3.97 -8.26
N LEU A 105 12.54 -3.32 -7.47
CA LEU A 105 14.00 -3.52 -7.54
C LEU A 105 14.43 -4.94 -7.16
N GLU A 106 13.77 -5.56 -6.18
CA GLU A 106 13.98 -6.96 -5.77
C GLU A 106 13.57 -7.95 -6.87
N SER A 107 12.48 -7.66 -7.57
CA SER A 107 11.95 -8.51 -8.65
C SER A 107 12.74 -8.40 -9.96
N LEU A 108 13.53 -7.33 -10.15
CA LEU A 108 14.25 -7.07 -11.39
C LEU A 108 15.52 -7.92 -11.50
N PRO A 109 15.64 -8.83 -12.50
CA PRO A 109 16.86 -9.60 -12.74
C PRO A 109 18.02 -8.76 -13.32
N LEU A 110 17.80 -7.47 -13.57
CA LEU A 110 18.73 -6.59 -14.29
C LEU A 110 19.98 -6.22 -13.48
N LEU A 111 19.90 -6.19 -12.15
CA LEU A 111 21.08 -5.91 -11.33
C LEU A 111 22.17 -6.98 -11.53
N PHE A 112 21.76 -8.25 -11.72
CA PHE A 112 22.69 -9.36 -11.92
C PHE A 112 23.19 -9.51 -13.36
N THR A 113 22.39 -9.16 -14.36
CA THR A 113 22.75 -9.34 -15.78
C THR A 113 23.67 -8.23 -16.31
N HIS A 114 23.54 -6.99 -15.84
CA HIS A 114 24.43 -5.90 -16.26
C HIS A 114 25.87 -6.06 -15.72
N PHE A 115 26.03 -6.55 -14.49
CA PHE A 115 27.36 -6.82 -13.91
C PHE A 115 28.09 -7.97 -14.62
N LYS A 116 27.40 -9.08 -14.94
CA LYS A 116 28.01 -10.20 -15.68
C LYS A 116 28.47 -9.80 -17.08
N ARG A 117 27.70 -8.97 -17.82
CA ARG A 117 28.08 -8.54 -19.18
C ARG A 117 29.33 -7.63 -19.21
N ARG A 118 29.52 -6.77 -18.20
CA ARG A 118 30.68 -5.88 -18.11
C ARG A 118 31.96 -6.62 -17.73
N ALA A 119 31.87 -7.61 -16.83
CA ALA A 119 32.99 -8.47 -16.43
C ALA A 119 33.52 -9.32 -17.60
N VAL A 120 32.63 -9.89 -18.44
CA VAL A 120 33.04 -10.70 -19.60
C VAL A 120 33.75 -9.88 -20.69
N ARG A 121 33.33 -8.62 -20.93
CA ARG A 121 34.03 -7.71 -21.87
C ARG A 121 35.41 -7.28 -21.34
N ALA A 122 35.54 -7.01 -20.04
CA ALA A 122 36.81 -6.64 -19.43
C ALA A 122 37.83 -7.79 -19.45
N GLY A 123 37.39 -9.04 -19.27
CA GLY A 123 38.24 -10.23 -19.37
C GLY A 123 38.73 -10.52 -20.80
N LYS A 124 37.87 -10.33 -21.82
CA LYS A 124 38.25 -10.55 -23.24
C LYS A 124 39.29 -9.55 -23.74
N LEU A 125 39.20 -8.28 -23.34
CA LEU A 125 40.16 -7.24 -23.75
C LEU A 125 41.57 -7.48 -23.19
N ARG A 126 41.69 -8.00 -21.96
CA ARG A 126 42.99 -8.34 -21.36
C ARG A 126 43.67 -9.55 -22.01
N SER A 127 42.91 -10.56 -22.46
CA SER A 127 43.49 -11.73 -23.14
C SER A 127 43.90 -11.45 -24.59
N ALA A 128 43.27 -10.48 -25.26
CA ALA A 128 43.60 -10.08 -26.63
C ALA A 128 44.87 -9.21 -26.71
N ALA A 129 45.16 -8.44 -25.66
CA ALA A 129 46.38 -7.63 -25.56
C ALA A 129 47.63 -8.50 -25.26
N SER A 130 47.48 -9.58 -24.51
CA SER A 130 48.59 -10.49 -24.16
C SER A 130 49.03 -11.39 -25.33
N ARG A 131 48.14 -11.77 -26.26
CA ARG A 131 48.50 -12.61 -27.41
C ARG A 131 49.17 -11.88 -28.56
N ARG A 132 49.12 -10.55 -28.61
CA ARG A 132 49.65 -9.76 -29.75
C ARG A 132 51.12 -9.37 -29.59
N VAL A 133 51.69 -9.53 -28.39
CA VAL A 133 53.08 -9.14 -28.08
C VAL A 133 54.09 -10.27 -28.39
N TRP A 134 53.64 -11.52 -28.54
CA TRP A 134 54.51 -12.68 -28.78
C TRP A 134 54.72 -13.04 -30.27
N SER A 135 54.25 -12.23 -31.22
CA SER A 135 54.35 -12.51 -32.66
C SER A 135 55.41 -11.66 -33.40
N GLN A 136 56.15 -10.79 -32.72
CA GLN A 136 57.12 -9.88 -33.38
C GLN A 136 58.57 -10.06 -32.88
N ARG A 137 58.90 -11.26 -32.39
CA ARG A 137 60.28 -11.69 -32.10
C ARG A 137 60.52 -13.06 -32.70
N MET A 138 60.60 -13.13 -34.03
CA MET A 138 61.39 -14.09 -34.79
C MET A 138 61.83 -13.42 -36.09
#